data_AF-A0A259K2Z9-F1
#
_entry.id   AF-A0A259K2Z9-F1
#
_cell.length_a   1.000
_cell.length_b   1.000
_cell.length_c   1.000
_cell.angle_alpha   90.00
_cell.angle_beta   90.00
_cell.angle_gamma   90.00
#
_symmetry.space_group_name_H-M   'P 1'
#
loop_
_entity.id
_entity.type
_entity.pdbx_description
1 polymer ?
#
loop_
_entity_poly.entity_id
_entity_poly.type
_entity_poly.pdbx_seq_one_letter_code
_entity_poly.pdbx_strand_id
1 'polypeptide(L)' 'SSDTREGVSGTSTVTARDPELAGGLDCITVTDVVIIKGEETTADKRMCRPPGSRRYSLVA' A
#
# COMPACT_ATOMS: atom_id res chain seq x y z
N SER A 1 5.08 -15.57 11.44
CA SER A 1 4.20 -15.18 12.56
C SER A 1 4.31 -13.66 12.70
N SER A 2 3.19 -12.96 12.64
CA SER A 2 3.13 -11.50 12.76
C SER A 2 3.28 -11.11 14.23
N ASP A 3 4.46 -10.65 14.65
CA ASP A 3 4.66 -10.04 15.97
C ASP A 3 4.06 -8.63 15.97
N THR A 4 2.73 -8.54 16.11
CA THR A 4 2.08 -7.28 16.50
C THR A 4 2.43 -7.01 17.95
N ARG A 5 3.18 -5.92 18.21
CA ARG A 5 3.45 -5.44 19.56
C ARG A 5 2.12 -5.05 20.22
N GLU A 6 2.02 -5.20 21.54
CA GLU A 6 0.82 -4.83 22.29
C GLU A 6 0.43 -3.37 22.02
N GLY A 7 -0.85 -3.15 21.70
CA GLY A 7 -1.36 -1.82 21.34
C GLY A 7 -0.94 -1.32 19.95
N VAL A 8 -0.42 -2.19 19.09
CA VAL A 8 -0.09 -1.89 17.68
C VAL A 8 -0.95 -2.75 16.75
N SER A 9 -1.79 -2.09 15.96
CA SER A 9 -2.61 -2.70 14.91
C SER A 9 -2.38 -1.98 13.59
N GLY A 10 -2.49 -2.68 12.47
CA GLY A 10 -2.31 -2.07 11.14
C GLY A 10 -3.26 -2.62 10.10
N THR A 11 -3.67 -1.77 9.17
CA THR A 11 -4.48 -2.14 8.00
C THR A 11 -3.93 -1.47 6.75
N SER A 12 -4.04 -2.16 5.62
CA SER A 12 -3.64 -1.66 4.30
C SER A 12 -4.86 -1.56 3.41
N THR A 13 -5.12 -0.37 2.85
CA THR A 13 -6.27 -0.13 1.97
C THR A 13 -5.83 0.49 0.66
N VAL A 14 -6.36 0.01 -0.47
CA VAL A 14 -6.15 0.67 -1.77
C VAL A 14 -7.04 1.92 -1.81
N THR A 15 -6.44 3.10 -1.89
CA THR A 15 -7.13 4.40 -1.82
C THR A 15 -7.20 5.10 -3.16
N ALA A 16 -6.27 4.82 -4.08
CA ALA A 16 -6.31 5.32 -5.45
C ALA A 16 -5.86 4.26 -6.46
N ARG A 17 -6.36 4.38 -7.68
CA ARG A 17 -5.90 3.63 -8.85
C ARG A 17 -5.60 4.61 -9.97
N ASP A 18 -4.38 4.53 -10.50
CA ASP A 18 -3.90 5.24 -11.68
C ASP A 18 -3.65 4.20 -12.79
N PRO A 19 -4.71 3.70 -13.45
CA PRO A 19 -4.53 2.83 -14.59
C PRO A 19 -3.86 3.61 -15.74
N GLU A 20 -2.88 3.00 -16.39
CA GLU A 20 -2.25 3.50 -17.63
C GLU A 20 -1.39 4.77 -17.50
N LEU A 21 -0.46 4.78 -16.54
CA LEU A 21 0.65 5.73 -16.58
C LEU A 21 1.53 5.46 -17.82
N ALA A 22 2.19 6.52 -18.32
CA ALA A 22 3.07 6.45 -19.49
C ALA A 22 4.01 5.24 -19.41
N GLY A 23 3.90 4.32 -20.37
CA GLY A 23 4.62 3.04 -20.37
C GLY A 23 3.78 1.79 -20.06
N GLY A 24 2.45 1.93 -19.91
CA GLY A 24 1.53 0.79 -19.72
C GLY A 24 1.51 0.24 -18.29
N LEU A 25 2.05 0.98 -17.34
CA LEU A 25 2.04 0.60 -15.92
C LEU A 25 0.66 0.89 -15.31
N ASP A 26 0.11 -0.10 -14.62
CA ASP A 26 -1.07 0.05 -13.78
C ASP A 26 -0.58 0.31 -12.35
N CYS A 27 -0.81 1.51 -11.83
CA CYS A 27 -0.37 1.88 -10.50
C CYS A 27 -1.54 2.09 -9.54
N ILE A 28 -1.30 1.81 -8.27
CA ILE A 28 -2.24 2.03 -7.18
C ILE A 28 -1.53 2.74 -6.03
N THR A 29 -2.30 3.51 -5.26
CA THR A 29 -1.87 4.00 -3.95
C THR A 29 -2.47 3.07 -2.91
N VAL A 30 -1.60 2.53 -2.06
CA VAL A 30 -1.97 1.78 -0.86
C VAL A 30 -1.68 2.68 0.32
N THR A 31 -2.71 2.95 1.11
CA THR A 31 -2.60 3.68 2.36
C THR A 31 -2.56 2.66 3.49
N ASP A 32 -1.48 2.68 4.25
CA ASP A 32 -1.35 1.94 5.50
C ASP A 32 -1.76 2.84 6.66
N VAL A 33 -2.66 2.34 7.50
CA VAL A 33 -3.02 2.96 8.78
C VAL A 33 -2.49 2.07 9.88
N VAL A 34 -1.68 2.64 10.77
CA VAL A 34 -1.15 1.98 11.95
C VAL A 34 -1.63 2.72 13.19
N ILE A 35 -2.27 2.00 14.10
CA ILE A 35 -2.70 2.54 15.38
C ILE A 35 -1.65 2.14 16.41
N ILE A 36 -1.01 3.13 17.06
CA ILE A 36 -0.02 2.94 18.13
C ILE A 36 -0.58 3.55 19.40
N LYS A 37 -0.93 2.72 20.39
CA LYS A 37 -1.47 3.18 21.69
C LYS A 37 -2.69 4.11 21.55
N GLY A 38 -3.51 3.91 20.51
CA GLY A 38 -4.68 4.73 20.22
C GLY A 38 -4.42 5.94 19.32
N GLU A 39 -3.18 6.19 18.90
CA GLU A 39 -2.83 7.24 17.94
C GLU A 39 -2.68 6.66 16.52
N GLU A 40 -3.36 7.25 15.55
CA GLU A 40 -3.30 6.84 14.14
C GLU A 40 -2.11 7.47 13.43
N THR A 41 -1.30 6.64 12.79
CA THR A 41 -0.23 7.04 11.87
C THR A 41 -0.53 6.47 10.50
N THR A 42 -0.47 7.31 9.47
CA THR A 42 -0.78 6.92 8.09
C THR A 42 0.46 7.01 7.21
N ALA A 43 0.64 6.05 6.30
CA ALA A 43 1.70 6.06 5.31
C ALA A 43 1.16 5.64 3.94
N ASP A 44 1.36 6.49 2.93
CA ASP A 44 1.00 6.18 1.56
C ASP A 44 2.17 5.52 0.82
N LYS A 45 1.86 4.51 0.02
CA LYS A 45 2.82 3.82 -0.83
C LYS A 45 2.27 3.70 -2.24
N ARG A 46 3.11 3.98 -3.23
CA ARG A 46 2.78 3.71 -4.63
C ARG A 46 3.25 2.31 -5.01
N MET A 47 2.35 1.51 -5.56
CA MET A 47 2.68 0.21 -6.11
C MET A 47 2.25 0.14 -7.56
N CYS A 48 3.08 -0.43 -8.43
CA CYS A 48 2.77 -0.57 -9.84
C CYS A 48 2.87 -2.02 -10.29
N ARG A 49 2.11 -2.33 -11.33
CA ARG A 49 2.04 -3.62 -11.99
C ARG A 49 2.31 -3.43 -13.48
N PRO A 50 3.38 -4.02 -14.02
CA PRO A 50 3.64 -3.99 -15.45
C PRO A 50 2.66 -4.88 -16.23
N PRO A 51 2.47 -4.60 -17.54
CA PRO A 51 1.67 -5.43 -18.43
C PRO A 51 2.08 -6.91 -18.34
N GLY A 52 1.09 -7.81 -18.31
CA GLY A 52 1.31 -9.25 -18.22
C GLY A 52 1.72 -9.77 -16.83
N SER A 53 2.06 -8.90 -15.89
CA SER A 53 2.33 -9.30 -14.50
C SER A 53 1.05 -9.44 -13.70
N ARG A 54 1.00 -10.43 -12.79
CA ARG A 54 -0.17 -10.66 -11.93
C ARG A 54 -0.13 -9.90 -10.61
N ARG A 55 1.03 -9.33 -10.24
CA ARG A 55 1.28 -8.76 -8.91
C ARG A 55 1.72 -7.31 -9.03
N TYR A 56 1.26 -6.49 -8.09
CA TYR A 56 1.78 -5.14 -7.87
C TYR A 56 3.04 -5.23 -7.01
N SER A 57 3.98 -4.33 -7.26
CA SER A 57 5.22 -4.21 -6.48
C SER A 57 5.45 -2.74 -6.12
N LEU A 58 6.11 -2.50 -4.98
CA LEU A 58 6.55 -1.16 -4.59
C LEU A 58 7.44 -0.57 -5.67
N VAL A 59 7.21 0.70 -5.97
CA VAL A 59 8.06 1.49 -6.85
C VAL A 59 8.72 2.54 -5.98
N ALA A 60 10.04 2.44 -5.85
CA ALA A 60 10.86 3.39 -5.12
C ALA A 60 11.14 4.63 -5.96
#